data_AF-A0AAD4W9G8-F1
#
_entry.id   AF-A0AAD4W9G8-F1
#
_cell.length_a   1.000
_cell.length_b   1.000
_cell.length_c   1.000
_cell.angle_alpha   90.00
_cell.angle_beta   90.00
_cell.angle_gamma   90.00
#
_symmetry.space_group_name_H-M   'P 1'
#
loop_
_entity.id
_entity.type
_entity.pdbx_description
1 polymer ?
#
loop_
_entity_poly.entity_id
_entity_poly.type
_entity_poly.pdbx_seq_one_letter_code
_entity_poly.pdbx_strand_id
1 'polypeptide(L)'
;MASRRSACHNWRYSVGPRIFKIIEKNKLGSSQCIPRLAGEKLYQVSHIYGGEFVVDLRAKTCSCRRWNLCGIPCPHAISAIFQRCKNPITYVDECYKLETYMKAYEPVIHPIPSMNQ
;
A
#
# COMPACT_ATOMS: atom_id res chain seq x y z
N MET A 1 10.68 -9.07 -20.39
CA MET A 1 10.93 -7.87 -19.55
C MET A 1 10.46 -6.57 -20.20
N ALA A 2 10.58 -6.39 -21.52
CA ALA A 2 10.01 -5.23 -22.23
C ALA A 2 8.50 -5.00 -21.97
N SER A 3 7.69 -6.08 -21.87
CA SER A 3 6.24 -5.94 -21.64
C SER A 3 5.85 -5.33 -20.29
N ARG A 4 6.68 -5.46 -19.25
CA ARG A 4 6.43 -4.87 -17.93
C ARG A 4 6.63 -3.35 -17.94
N ARG A 5 7.59 -2.85 -18.74
CA ARG A 5 7.83 -1.41 -18.97
C ARG A 5 6.74 -0.77 -19.81
N SER A 6 6.24 -1.45 -20.83
CA SER A 6 5.13 -0.91 -21.63
C SER A 6 3.82 -0.88 -20.84
N ALA A 7 3.61 -1.85 -19.93
CA ALA A 7 2.39 -1.94 -19.15
C ALA A 7 2.22 -0.84 -18.10
N CYS A 8 3.30 -0.28 -17.55
CA CYS A 8 3.21 0.73 -16.50
C CYS A 8 2.85 2.14 -17.00
N HIS A 9 3.12 2.46 -18.28
CA HIS A 9 2.60 3.69 -18.90
C HIS A 9 1.07 3.72 -18.99
N ASN A 10 0.41 2.55 -18.96
CA ASN A 10 -1.04 2.43 -19.01
C ASN A 10 -1.70 2.38 -17.62
N TRP A 11 -0.94 2.61 -16.54
CA TRP A 11 -1.51 2.60 -15.21
C TRP A 11 -2.36 3.84 -14.97
N ARG A 12 -3.61 3.63 -14.53
CA ARG A 12 -4.56 4.71 -14.22
C ARG A 12 -4.31 5.39 -12.89
N TYR A 13 -3.48 4.81 -12.03
CA TYR A 13 -3.20 5.27 -10.68
C TYR A 13 -1.69 5.27 -10.42
N SER A 14 -1.25 5.94 -9.37
CA SER A 14 0.18 5.99 -8.96
C SER A 14 0.74 4.65 -8.43
N VAL A 15 -0.08 3.60 -8.44
CA VAL A 15 0.29 2.23 -8.06
C VAL A 15 -0.27 1.24 -9.09
N GLY A 16 0.38 0.08 -9.21
CA GLY A 16 -0.02 -0.92 -10.18
C GLY A 16 -1.36 -1.60 -9.88
N PRO A 17 -1.98 -2.28 -10.88
CA PRO A 17 -3.33 -2.85 -10.76
C PRO A 17 -3.51 -3.81 -9.59
N ARG A 18 -2.48 -4.62 -9.28
CA ARG A 18 -2.51 -5.55 -8.15
C ARG A 18 -2.59 -4.82 -6.81
N ILE A 19 -1.77 -3.79 -6.63
CA ILE A 19 -1.73 -3.00 -5.40
C ILE A 19 -3.02 -2.20 -5.24
N PHE A 20 -3.51 -1.60 -6.34
CA PHE A 20 -4.81 -0.95 -6.38
C PHE A 20 -5.93 -1.89 -5.93
N LYS A 21 -6.00 -3.12 -6.45
CA LYS A 21 -7.01 -4.12 -6.06
C LYS A 21 -6.95 -4.48 -4.57
N ILE A 22 -5.74 -4.58 -4.00
CA ILE A 22 -5.56 -4.82 -2.55
C ILE A 22 -6.12 -3.64 -1.74
N ILE A 23 -5.82 -2.41 -2.16
CA ILE A 23 -6.33 -1.20 -1.49
C ILE A 23 -7.86 -1.17 -1.55
N GLU A 24 -8.47 -1.42 -2.71
CA GLU A 24 -9.93 -1.47 -2.84
C GLU A 24 -10.56 -2.52 -1.90
N LYS A 25 -9.97 -3.70 -1.81
CA LYS A 25 -10.41 -4.72 -0.83
C LYS A 25 -10.28 -4.22 0.62
N ASN A 26 -9.16 -3.57 0.95
CA ASN A 26 -8.94 -3.05 2.30
C ASN A 26 -9.89 -1.88 2.62
N LYS A 27 -10.28 -1.06 1.63
CA LYS A 27 -11.30 -0.01 1.77
C LYS A 27 -12.64 -0.60 2.15
N LEU A 28 -13.07 -1.68 1.50
CA LEU A 28 -14.32 -2.37 1.87
C LEU A 28 -14.27 -2.83 3.34
N GLY A 29 -13.17 -3.46 3.75
CA GLY A 29 -12.98 -3.88 5.14
C GLY A 29 -12.90 -2.73 6.15
N SER A 30 -12.52 -1.52 5.72
CA SER A 30 -12.40 -0.36 6.62
C SER A 30 -13.74 0.11 7.18
N SER A 31 -14.86 -0.23 6.52
CA SER A 31 -16.22 0.05 7.01
C SER A 31 -16.52 -0.64 8.35
N GLN A 32 -15.78 -1.68 8.70
CA GLN A 32 -15.89 -2.45 9.94
C GLN A 32 -14.96 -1.94 11.04
N CYS A 33 -14.31 -0.79 10.81
CA CYS A 33 -13.30 -0.23 11.69
C CYS A 33 -13.72 1.18 12.14
N ILE A 34 -13.71 1.43 13.44
CA ILE A 34 -14.16 2.69 14.05
C ILE A 34 -12.94 3.42 14.61
N PRO A 35 -12.40 4.43 13.90
CA PRO A 35 -11.23 5.17 14.35
C PRO A 35 -11.61 6.28 15.34
N ARG A 36 -10.84 6.38 16.43
CA ARG A 36 -10.86 7.47 17.41
C ARG A 36 -9.50 8.13 17.44
N LEU A 37 -9.48 9.46 17.29
CA LEU A 37 -8.27 10.26 17.33
C LEU A 37 -7.68 10.23 18.76
N ALA A 38 -6.43 9.82 18.89
CA ALA A 38 -5.71 9.74 20.17
C ALA A 38 -4.51 10.71 20.24
N GLY A 39 -4.20 11.40 19.14
CA GLY A 39 -3.15 12.40 18.98
C GLY A 39 -3.15 12.92 17.54
N GLU A 40 -2.26 13.83 17.15
CA GLU A 40 -2.37 14.54 15.86
C GLU A 40 -2.52 13.61 14.65
N LYS A 41 -1.80 12.47 14.62
CA LYS A 41 -1.84 11.44 13.55
C LYS A 41 -1.91 10.01 14.11
N LEU A 42 -2.28 9.89 15.38
CA LEU A 42 -2.35 8.63 16.12
C LEU A 42 -3.81 8.30 16.39
N TYR A 43 -4.20 7.07 16.12
CA TYR A 43 -5.58 6.61 16.26
C TYR A 43 -5.62 5.31 17.05
N GLN A 44 -6.62 5.22 17.92
CA GLN A 44 -7.13 3.95 18.42
C GLN A 44 -8.29 3.52 17.53
N VAL A 45 -8.26 2.30 17.01
CA VAL A 45 -9.25 1.79 16.07
C VAL A 45 -9.89 0.52 16.64
N SER A 46 -11.19 0.57 16.90
CA SER A 46 -11.98 -0.60 17.30
C SER A 46 -12.47 -1.33 16.06
N HIS A 47 -12.40 -2.66 16.03
CA HIS A 47 -13.05 -3.48 15.00
C HIS A 47 -14.42 -3.96 15.51
N ILE A 48 -15.44 -4.02 14.65
CA ILE A 48 -16.82 -4.37 15.08
C ILE A 48 -16.95 -5.80 15.66
N TYR A 49 -16.03 -6.69 15.31
CA TYR A 49 -15.96 -8.07 15.83
C TYR A 49 -15.05 -8.19 17.06
N GLY A 50 -14.65 -7.06 17.64
CA GLY A 50 -13.72 -7.00 18.75
C GLY A 50 -12.26 -6.78 18.32
N GLY A 51 -11.47 -6.30 19.27
CA GLY A 51 -10.07 -5.94 19.07
C GLY A 51 -9.86 -4.44 18.93
N GLU A 52 -8.77 -3.97 19.53
CA GLU A 52 -8.33 -2.58 19.52
C GLU A 52 -6.96 -2.50 18.85
N PHE A 53 -6.82 -1.56 17.91
CA PHE A 53 -5.60 -1.39 17.14
C PHE A 53 -5.09 0.03 17.25
N VAL A 54 -3.77 0.17 17.31
CA VAL A 54 -3.11 1.47 17.28
C VAL A 54 -2.62 1.72 15.86
N VAL A 55 -3.04 2.82 15.26
CA VAL A 55 -2.62 3.26 13.93
C VAL A 55 -1.86 4.57 14.07
N ASP A 56 -0.63 4.59 13.58
CA ASP A 56 0.16 5.82 13.44
C ASP A 56 0.31 6.15 11.96
N LEU A 57 -0.37 7.20 11.52
CA LEU A 57 -0.33 7.64 10.12
C LEU A 57 0.96 8.36 9.75
N ARG A 58 1.71 8.90 10.71
CA ARG A 58 3.02 9.52 10.47
C ARG A 58 4.07 8.45 10.27
N ALA A 59 4.11 7.46 11.16
CA ALA A 59 5.02 6.33 11.05
C ALA A 59 4.60 5.32 9.98
N LYS A 60 3.39 5.45 9.43
CA LYS A 60 2.77 4.50 8.48
C LYS A 60 2.71 3.08 9.06
N THR A 61 2.25 2.96 10.31
CA THR A 61 2.19 1.68 11.03
C THR A 61 0.80 1.38 11.56
N CYS A 62 0.57 0.10 11.83
CA CYS A 62 -0.62 -0.38 12.53
C CYS A 62 -0.24 -1.55 13.44
N SER A 63 -0.78 -1.61 14.66
CA SER A 63 -0.46 -2.68 15.61
C SER A 63 -0.82 -4.09 15.12
N CYS A 64 -1.73 -4.21 14.14
CA CYS A 64 -1.98 -5.47 13.43
C CYS A 64 -0.83 -5.95 12.52
N ARG A 65 0.26 -5.16 12.41
CA ARG A 65 1.50 -5.41 11.66
C ARG A 65 1.39 -5.56 10.15
N ARG A 66 0.19 -5.71 9.59
CA ARG A 66 0.01 -5.85 8.13
C ARG A 66 0.65 -4.71 7.35
N TRP A 67 0.39 -3.45 7.75
CA TRP A 67 0.97 -2.29 7.08
C TRP A 67 2.49 -2.24 7.24
N ASN A 68 3.01 -2.55 8.42
CA ASN A 68 4.45 -2.62 8.67
C ASN A 68 5.16 -3.63 7.78
N LEU A 69 4.54 -4.80 7.56
CA LEU A 69 5.15 -5.90 6.83
C LEU A 69 5.09 -5.72 5.31
N CYS A 70 3.98 -5.21 4.79
CA CYS A 70 3.77 -5.13 3.34
C CYS A 70 3.76 -3.72 2.77
N GLY A 71 3.88 -2.67 3.58
CA GLY A 71 3.86 -1.29 3.10
C GLY A 71 2.52 -0.80 2.54
N ILE A 72 1.46 -1.62 2.60
CA ILE A 72 0.11 -1.29 2.12
C ILE A 72 -0.81 -1.05 3.32
N PRO A 73 -1.55 0.09 3.38
CA PRO A 73 -2.50 0.35 4.46
C PRO A 73 -3.52 -0.79 4.62
N CYS A 74 -3.64 -1.32 5.84
CA CYS A 74 -4.64 -2.32 6.20
C CYS A 74 -6.03 -1.65 6.44
N PRO A 75 -7.12 -2.41 6.61
CA PRO A 75 -8.44 -1.84 6.88
C PRO A 75 -8.48 -0.84 8.04
N HIS A 76 -7.80 -1.12 9.16
CA HIS A 76 -7.72 -0.20 10.31
C HIS A 76 -7.01 1.10 9.95
N ALA A 77 -5.93 1.02 9.18
CA ALA A 77 -5.21 2.21 8.73
C ALA A 77 -6.05 3.04 7.76
N ILE A 78 -6.77 2.37 6.86
CA ILE A 78 -7.63 3.04 5.87
C ILE A 78 -8.78 3.78 6.55
N SER A 79 -9.41 3.22 7.60
CA SER A 79 -10.47 3.95 8.30
C SER A 79 -9.95 5.25 8.93
N ALA A 80 -8.77 5.22 9.55
CA ALA A 80 -8.11 6.42 10.08
C ALA A 80 -7.74 7.43 8.97
N ILE A 81 -7.27 6.96 7.81
CA ILE A 81 -6.98 7.80 6.63
C ILE A 81 -8.26 8.48 6.11
N PHE A 82 -9.36 7.74 6.03
CA PHE A 82 -10.65 8.25 5.59
C PHE A 82 -11.26 9.26 6.55
N GLN A 83 -11.09 9.09 7.87
CA GLN A 83 -11.52 10.09 8.85
C GLN A 83 -10.83 11.45 8.64
N ARG A 84 -9.66 11.49 7.97
CA ARG A 84 -8.96 12.71 7.57
C ARG A 84 -9.26 13.19 6.14
N CYS A 85 -10.22 12.56 5.46
CA CYS A 85 -10.55 12.82 4.06
C CYS A 85 -9.34 12.71 3.12
N LYS A 86 -8.43 11.77 3.38
CA LYS A 86 -7.24 11.53 2.54
C LYS A 86 -7.40 10.27 1.70
N ASN A 87 -6.59 10.16 0.64
CA ASN A 87 -6.58 9.02 -0.27
C ASN A 87 -5.62 7.93 0.25
N PRO A 88 -6.08 6.69 0.52
CA PRO A 88 -5.21 5.59 0.94
C PRO A 88 -4.03 5.29 0.01
N ILE A 89 -4.16 5.56 -1.29
CA ILE A 89 -3.09 5.33 -2.27
C ILE A 89 -1.85 6.17 -1.92
N THR A 90 -2.01 7.37 -1.36
CA THR A 90 -0.87 8.23 -1.00
C THR A 90 -0.09 7.72 0.22
N TYR A 91 -0.63 6.74 0.94
CA TYR A 91 0.00 6.15 2.13
C TYR A 91 0.71 4.82 1.86
N VAL A 92 0.57 4.28 0.64
CA VAL A 92 1.32 3.10 0.19
C VAL A 92 2.81 3.42 0.17
N ASP A 93 3.62 2.44 0.52
CA ASP A 93 5.07 2.52 0.47
C ASP A 93 5.61 2.88 -0.93
N GLU A 94 6.75 3.56 -0.94
CA GLU A 94 7.38 4.09 -2.15
C GLU A 94 7.79 2.98 -3.12
N CYS A 95 8.10 1.77 -2.62
CA CYS A 95 8.48 0.64 -3.46
C CYS A 95 7.39 0.17 -4.45
N TYR A 96 6.13 0.53 -4.21
CA TYR A 96 5.00 0.20 -5.09
C TYR A 96 4.62 1.32 -6.05
N LYS A 97 5.29 2.47 -5.97
CA LYS A 97 4.99 3.62 -6.82
C LYS A 97 5.52 3.41 -8.22
N LEU A 98 4.84 4.04 -9.18
CA LEU A 98 5.21 3.97 -10.59
C LEU A 98 6.68 4.36 -10.83
N GLU A 99 7.16 5.40 -10.17
CA GLU A 99 8.55 5.87 -10.32
C GLU A 99 9.57 4.81 -9.88
N THR A 100 9.37 4.21 -8.71
CA THR A 100 10.23 3.14 -8.21
C THR A 100 10.14 1.89 -9.08
N TYR A 101 8.93 1.56 -9.56
CA TYR A 101 8.73 0.46 -10.49
C TYR A 101 9.51 0.68 -11.81
N MET A 102 9.44 1.87 -12.39
CA MET A 102 10.16 2.23 -13.61
C MET A 102 11.66 2.09 -13.41
N LYS A 103 12.21 2.67 -12.34
CA LYS A 103 13.65 2.58 -12.00
C LYS A 103 14.10 1.13 -11.81
N ALA A 104 13.30 0.30 -11.13
CA ALA A 104 13.65 -1.11 -10.89
C ALA A 104 13.71 -1.94 -12.17
N TYR A 105 12.90 -1.59 -13.18
CA TYR A 105 12.85 -2.32 -14.45
C TYR A 105 13.59 -1.62 -15.59
N GLU A 106 14.17 -0.44 -15.39
CA GLU A 106 14.94 0.33 -16.37
C GLU A 106 16.18 -0.42 -16.91
N PRO A 107 16.96 -1.16 -16.09
CA PRO A 107 18.12 -1.91 -16.59
C PRO A 107 17.68 -3.05 -17.51
N VAL A 108 18.33 -3.18 -18.67
CA VAL A 108 18.15 -4.33 -19.55
C VAL A 108 18.97 -5.48 -18.98
N ILE A 109 18.31 -6.56 -18.55
CA ILE A 109 19.03 -7.80 -18.21
C ILE A 109 19.39 -8.48 -19.53
N HIS A 110 20.67 -8.43 -19.88
CA HIS A 110 21.20 -9.15 -21.03
C HIS A 110 21.21 -10.66 -20.74
N PRO A 111 20.87 -11.52 -21.71
CA PRO A 111 21.03 -12.95 -21.56
C PRO A 111 22.51 -13.26 -21.30
N ILE A 112 22.78 -14.12 -20.30
CA ILE A 112 24.12 -14.64 -20.07
C ILE A 112 24.43 -15.57 -21.26
N PRO A 113 25.53 -15.36 -22.01
CA PRO A 113 25.90 -16.28 -23.06
C PRO A 113 26.04 -17.69 -22.48
N SER A 114 25.33 -18.65 -23.09
CA SER A 114 25.55 -20.06 -22.79
C SER A 114 27.01 -20.37 -23.06
N MET A 115 27.72 -20.97 -22.10
CA MET A 115 29.02 -21.54 -22.39
C MET A 115 28.77 -22.72 -23.34
N ASN A 116 29.05 -22.51 -24.63
CA ASN A 116 29.09 -23.59 -25.59
C ASN A 116 30.16 -24.57 -25.12
N GLN A 117 29.74 -25.77 -24.68
CA GLN A 117 30.61 -26.95 -24.55
C GLN A 117 30.89 -27.54 -25.93
#